data_AF-A0A067L1I4-F1
#
_entry.id   AF-A0A067L1I4-F1
#
_cell.length_a   1.000
_cell.length_b   1.000
_cell.length_c   1.000
_cell.angle_alpha   90.00
_cell.angle_beta   90.00
_cell.angle_gamma   90.00
#
_symmetry.space_group_name_H-M   'P 1'
#
loop_
_entity.id
_entity.type
_entity.pdbx_description
1 polymer ?
#
loop_
_entity_poly.entity_id
_entity_poly.type
_entity_poly.pdbx_seq_one_letter_code
_entity_poly.pdbx_strand_id
1 'polypeptide(L)' 'MLWLADRNRDGILSWQELLEAFKSLGARFPPVQAWLALIYADKNRDGRIDKREAEELVKYAYSLGYTIK' A
#
# COMPACT_ATOMS: atom_id res chain seq x y z
N MET A 1 -9.11 1.81 -6.31
CA MET A 1 -9.11 0.69 -5.33
C MET A 1 -8.23 0.88 -4.09
N LEU A 2 -7.05 1.55 -4.17
CA LEU A 2 -6.13 1.67 -3.01
C LEU A 2 -6.73 2.33 -1.76
N TRP A 3 -7.62 3.31 -1.93
CA TRP A 3 -8.36 3.93 -0.83
C TRP A 3 -9.33 2.99 -0.11
N LEU A 4 -9.63 1.80 -0.65
CA LEU A 4 -10.40 0.79 0.10
C LEU A 4 -9.58 0.15 1.22
N ALA A 5 -8.24 0.26 1.14
CA ALA A 5 -7.34 -0.16 2.21
C ALA A 5 -7.31 0.85 3.36
N ASP A 6 -7.63 2.11 3.12
CA ASP A 6 -7.77 3.16 4.13
C ASP A 6 -9.05 2.90 4.96
N ARG A 7 -8.89 2.09 6.00
CA ARG A 7 -9.98 1.56 6.82
C ARG A 7 -10.45 2.60 7.82
N ASN A 8 -9.51 3.36 8.37
CA ASN A 8 -9.81 4.41 9.33
C ASN A 8 -10.24 5.72 8.65
N ARG A 9 -10.09 5.83 7.32
CA ARG A 9 -10.44 6.99 6.48
C ARG A 9 -9.67 8.24 6.87
N ASP A 10 -8.44 8.09 7.36
CA ASP A 10 -7.58 9.21 7.73
C ASP A 10 -6.91 9.85 6.50
N GLY A 11 -7.09 9.25 5.31
CA GLY A 11 -6.52 9.74 4.06
C GLY A 11 -5.05 9.37 3.87
N ILE A 12 -4.55 8.44 4.68
CA ILE A 12 -3.19 7.92 4.70
C ILE A 12 -3.28 6.38 4.70
N LEU A 13 -2.29 5.69 4.16
CA LEU A 13 -2.17 4.23 4.27
C LEU A 13 -1.05 3.89 5.25
N SER A 14 -1.44 3.31 6.38
CA SER A 14 -0.52 2.75 7.35
C SER A 14 -0.01 1.36 6.94
N TRP A 15 1.09 0.91 7.54
CA TRP A 15 1.58 -0.46 7.34
C TRP A 15 0.52 -1.52 7.67
N GLN A 16 -0.33 -1.28 8.67
CA GLN A 16 -1.40 -2.20 9.07
C GLN A 16 -2.48 -2.31 7.99
N GLU A 17 -2.86 -1.19 7.40
CA GLU A 17 -3.84 -1.13 6.31
C GLU A 17 -3.31 -1.78 5.03
N LEU A 18 -2.04 -1.54 4.70
CA LEU A 18 -1.37 -2.24 3.61
C LEU A 18 -1.34 -3.76 3.87
N LEU A 19 -1.03 -4.17 5.09
CA LEU A 19 -1.02 -5.58 5.48
C LEU A 19 -2.39 -6.24 5.27
N GLU A 20 -3.46 -5.59 5.73
CA GLU A 20 -4.82 -6.07 5.52
C GLU A 20 -5.20 -6.10 4.04
N ALA A 21 -4.81 -5.08 3.27
CA ALA A 21 -5.03 -5.03 1.84
C ALA A 21 -4.37 -6.23 1.14
N PHE A 22 -3.07 -6.45 1.37
CA PHE A 22 -2.36 -7.60 0.78
C PHE A 22 -2.90 -8.95 1.25
N LYS A 23 -3.41 -9.05 2.49
CA LYS A 23 -4.13 -10.26 2.95
C LYS A 23 -5.41 -10.47 2.14
N SER A 24 -6.21 -9.42 1.95
CA SER A 24 -7.46 -9.50 1.19
C SER A 24 -7.24 -9.79 -0.31
N LEU A 25 -6.10 -9.36 -0.85
CA LEU A 25 -5.66 -9.68 -2.21
C LEU A 25 -5.14 -11.12 -2.36
N GLY A 26 -5.03 -11.88 -1.26
CA GLY A 26 -4.53 -13.25 -1.27
C GLY A 26 -3.03 -13.37 -1.49
N ALA A 27 -2.25 -12.34 -1.09
CA ALA A 27 -0.80 -12.36 -1.24
C ALA A 27 -0.19 -13.51 -0.43
N ARG A 28 0.84 -14.16 -0.99
CA ARG A 28 1.53 -15.30 -0.35
C ARG A 28 2.28 -14.90 0.92
N PHE A 29 2.84 -13.68 0.95
CA PHE A 29 3.55 -13.13 2.10
C PHE A 29 3.10 -11.68 2.37
N PRO A 30 1.89 -11.48 2.95
CA PRO A 30 1.32 -10.14 3.11
C PRO A 30 2.19 -9.16 3.92
N PRO A 31 2.85 -9.55 5.04
CA PRO A 31 3.71 -8.64 5.79
C PRO A 31 4.91 -8.14 4.99
N VAL A 32 5.51 -9.02 4.18
CA VAL A 32 6.67 -8.67 3.34
C VAL A 32 6.24 -7.74 2.21
N GLN A 33 5.11 -8.03 1.56
CA GLN A 33 4.56 -7.18 0.49
C GLN A 33 4.17 -5.79 1.02
N ALA A 34 3.51 -5.73 2.18
CA ALA A 34 3.15 -4.46 2.83
C ALA A 34 4.38 -3.63 3.20
N TRP A 35 5.42 -4.28 3.72
CA TRP A 35 6.68 -3.63 4.06
C TRP A 35 7.41 -3.09 2.82
N LEU A 36 7.51 -3.87 1.75
CA LEU A 36 8.13 -3.44 0.50
C LEU A 36 7.34 -2.30 -0.16
N ALA A 37 6.01 -2.38 -0.12
CA ALA A 37 5.13 -1.33 -0.62
C ALA A 37 5.33 -0.02 0.15
N LEU A 38 5.44 -0.10 1.49
CA LEU A 38 5.75 1.04 2.35
C LEU A 38 7.10 1.65 1.96
N ILE A 39 8.19 0.87 1.95
CA ILE A 39 9.54 1.37 1.63
C ILE A 39 9.61 2.03 0.25
N TYR A 40 8.86 1.50 -0.72
CA TYR A 40 8.91 2.02 -2.09
C TYR A 40 8.18 3.35 -2.24
N ALA A 41 7.02 3.46 -1.60
CA ALA A 41 6.11 4.59 -1.74
C ALA A 41 6.39 5.73 -0.74
N ASP A 42 6.77 5.39 0.49
CA ASP A 42 7.12 6.32 1.57
C ASP A 42 8.47 6.99 1.27
N LYS A 43 8.42 8.09 0.51
CA LYS A 43 9.63 8.85 0.12
C LYS A 43 10.10 9.73 1.26
N ASN A 44 9.17 10.23 2.07
CA ASN A 44 9.46 11.13 3.17
C ASN A 44 9.96 10.39 4.44
N ARG A 45 9.78 9.06 4.49
CA ARG A 45 10.16 8.12 5.56
C ARG A 45 9.42 8.37 6.88
N ASP A 46 8.17 8.79 6.81
CA ASP A 46 7.30 8.99 7.99
C ASP A 46 6.61 7.70 8.45
N GLY A 47 6.82 6.59 7.73
CA GLY A 47 6.27 5.27 8.04
C GLY A 47 4.83 5.10 7.57
N ARG A 48 4.34 6.00 6.72
CA ARG A 48 2.98 6.01 6.17
C ARG A 48 3.03 6.42 4.69
N ILE A 49 1.90 6.31 4.01
CA ILE A 49 1.77 6.71 2.60
C ILE A 49 0.62 7.69 2.50
N ASP A 50 0.91 8.95 2.25
CA ASP A 50 -0.11 9.98 2.04
C ASP A 50 -0.60 10.04 0.58
N LYS A 51 -1.49 11.00 0.28
CA LYS A 51 -1.99 11.23 -1.09
C LYS A 51 -0.91 11.54 -2.12
N ARG A 52 0.19 12.16 -1.71
CA ARG A 52 1.31 12.56 -2.59
C ARG A 52 2.19 11.34 -2.91
N GLU A 53 2.29 10.41 -1.97
CA GLU A 53 3.07 9.17 -2.09
C GLU A 53 2.26 8.00 -2.67
N ALA A 54 0.93 8.07 -2.61
CA ALA A 54 0.03 7.04 -3.12
C ALA A 54 0.25 6.73 -4.62
N GLU A 55 0.71 7.70 -5.42
CA GLU A 55 1.02 7.47 -6.84
C GLU A 55 2.19 6.47 -7.00
N GLU A 56 3.19 6.55 -6.14
CA GLU A 56 4.34 5.63 -6.15
C GLU A 56 3.92 4.22 -5.72
N LEU A 57 2.97 4.13 -4.78
CA LEU A 57 2.36 2.86 -4.38
C LEU A 57 1.60 2.20 -5.55
N VAL A 58 0.86 2.99 -6.35
CA VAL A 58 0.18 2.50 -7.57
C VAL A 58 1.20 1.96 -8.57
N LYS A 59 2.28 2.72 -8.83
CA LYS A 59 3.36 2.28 -9.75
C LYS A 59 3.99 0.98 -9.27
N TYR A 60 4.26 0.86 -7.97
CA TYR A 60 4.78 -0.37 -7.37
C TYR A 60 3.84 -1.56 -7.58
N ALA A 61 2.56 -1.42 -7.21
CA ALA A 61 1.57 -2.47 -7.37
C ALA A 61 1.40 -2.90 -8.84
N TYR A 62 1.42 -1.93 -9.78
CA TYR A 62 1.40 -2.21 -11.21
C TYR A 62 2.64 -2.99 -11.66
N SER A 63 3.83 -2.64 -11.15
CA SER A 63 5.08 -3.37 -11.44
C SER A 63 5.06 -4.83 -10.95
N LEU A 64 4.28 -5.12 -9.90
CA LEU A 64 4.06 -6.47 -9.39
C LEU A 64 3.00 -7.25 -10.19
N GLY A 65 2.39 -6.64 -11.21
CA GLY A 65 1.35 -7.25 -12.04
C GLY A 65 -0.05 -7.20 -11.42
N TYR A 66 -0.25 -6.45 -10.34
CA TYR A 66 -1.60 -6.23 -9.80
C TYR A 66 -2.38 -5.31 -10.74
N THR A 67 -3.50 -5.81 -11.25
CA THR A 67 -4.41 -5.00 -12.06
C THR A 67 -5.31 -4.19 -11.13
N ILE A 68 -4.93 -2.94 -10.88
CA ILE A 68 -5.77 -2.00 -10.12
C ILE A 68 -6.83 -1.45 -11.08
N LYS A 69 -8.07 -1.95 -10.98
CA LYS A 69 -9.25 -1.34 -11.63
C LYS A 69 -9.93 -0.33 -10.71
#